data_AF-A0A1M5A9F7-F1
#
_entry.id   AF-A0A1M5A9F7-F1
#
_cell.length_a   1.000
_cell.length_b   1.000
_cell.length_c   1.000
_cell.angle_alpha   90.00
_cell.angle_beta   90.00
_cell.angle_gamma   90.00
#
_symmetry.space_group_name_H-M   'P 1'
#
loop_
_entity.id
_entity.type
_entity.pdbx_description
1 polymer ?
#
loop_
_entity_poly.entity_id
_entity_poly.type
_entity_poly.pdbx_seq_one_letter_code
_entity_poly.pdbx_strand_id
1 'polypeptide(L)' 'MKRKLKVLEFDKKQKLVDYVNTNSDKLDVLTITTSQEAISFKHFLWYYEN' A
#
# COMPACT_ATOMS: atom_id res chain seq x y z
N MET A 1 16.20 -11.20 10.91
CA MET A 1 15.16 -10.31 11.46
C MET A 1 13.79 -10.84 11.05
N LYS A 2 12.76 -10.84 11.91
CA LYS A 2 11.40 -11.24 11.51
C LYS A 2 10.82 -10.15 10.61
N ARG A 3 10.49 -10.47 9.36
CA ARG A 3 9.73 -9.57 8.47
C ARG A 3 8.39 -9.26 9.12
N LYS A 4 8.06 -7.97 9.27
CA LYS A 4 6.80 -7.51 9.88
C LYS A 4 5.86 -7.05 8.76
N LEU A 5 4.66 -7.61 8.72
CA LEU A 5 3.63 -7.16 7.80
C LEU A 5 3.21 -5.73 8.16
N LYS A 6 3.21 -4.83 7.18
CA LYS A 6 2.79 -3.44 7.32
C LYS A 6 1.63 -3.14 6.40
N VAL A 7 0.85 -2.12 6.77
CA VAL A 7 -0.25 -1.58 5.97
C VAL A 7 -0.10 -0.06 5.87
N LEU A 8 -0.30 0.48 4.68
CA LEU A 8 -0.40 1.92 4.44
C LEU A 8 -1.72 2.23 3.74
N GLU A 9 -2.33 3.34 4.13
CA GLU A 9 -3.61 3.81 3.58
C GLU A 9 -3.41 5.00 2.65
N PHE A 10 -4.18 5.04 1.56
CA PHE A 10 -4.15 6.09 0.56
C PHE A 10 -5.57 6.47 0.13
N ASP A 11 -5.87 7.77 0.13
CA ASP A 11 -7.15 8.32 -0.37
C ASP A 11 -7.24 8.38 -1.90
N LYS A 12 -6.11 8.23 -2.59
CA LYS A 12 -6.01 8.32 -4.04
C LYS A 12 -5.16 7.19 -4.58
N LYS A 13 -5.70 6.43 -5.54
CA LYS A 13 -4.98 5.36 -6.23
C LYS A 13 -3.64 5.81 -6.81
N GLN A 14 -3.57 7.02 -7.37
CA GLN A 14 -2.32 7.55 -7.93
C GLN A 14 -1.21 7.67 -6.88
N LYS A 15 -1.53 8.17 -5.67
CA LYS A 15 -0.54 8.29 -4.59
C LYS A 15 0.00 6.93 -4.16
N LEU A 16 -0.85 5.91 -4.14
CA LEU A 16 -0.43 4.53 -3.86
C LEU A 16 0.56 4.05 -4.92
N VAL A 17 0.23 4.22 -6.20
CA VAL A 17 1.09 3.81 -7.33
C VAL A 17 2.44 4.53 -7.27
N ASP A 18 2.43 5.85 -7.06
CA ASP A 18 3.66 6.65 -6.97
C ASP A 18 4.53 6.18 -5.80
N TYR A 19 3.92 5.87 -4.65
CA TYR A 19 4.63 5.35 -3.48
C TYR A 19 5.28 3.99 -3.76
N VAL A 20 4.55 3.05 -4.35
CA VAL A 20 5.06 1.71 -4.69
C VAL A 20 6.22 1.81 -5.68
N ASN A 21 6.07 2.61 -6.74
CA ASN A 21 7.12 2.77 -7.75
C ASN A 21 8.39 3.40 -7.16
N THR A 22 8.23 4.43 -6.33
CA THR A 22 9.35 5.16 -5.70
C THR A 22 10.13 4.31 -4.69
N ASN A 23 9.51 3.28 -4.11
CA ASN A 23 10.10 2.42 -3.08
C ASN A 23 10.18 0.95 -3.52
N SER A 24 10.17 0.70 -4.84
CA SER A 24 10.12 -0.65 -5.42
C SER A 24 11.31 -1.54 -5.02
N ASP A 25 12.43 -0.94 -4.63
CA ASP A 25 13.63 -1.60 -4.11
C ASP A 25 13.52 -2.03 -2.64
N LYS A 26 12.64 -1.38 -1.86
CA LYS A 26 12.53 -1.55 -0.41
C LYS A 26 11.28 -2.31 0.04
N LEU A 27 10.30 -2.44 -0.85
CA LEU A 27 8.99 -2.99 -0.55
C LEU A 27 8.79 -4.33 -1.25
N ASP A 28 8.42 -5.35 -0.48
CA ASP A 28 7.86 -6.59 -0.99
C ASP A 28 6.33 -6.50 -0.89
N VAL A 29 5.68 -6.13 -2.00
CA VAL A 29 4.23 -5.89 -2.05
C VAL A 29 3.49 -7.22 -2.00
N LEU A 30 2.68 -7.40 -0.96
CA LEU A 30 1.87 -8.60 -0.78
C LEU A 30 0.53 -8.49 -1.51
N THR A 31 -0.21 -7.41 -1.26
CA THR A 31 -1.51 -7.16 -1.89
C THR A 31 -1.93 -5.71 -1.79
N ILE A 32 -2.81 -5.28 -2.70
CA ILE A 32 -3.46 -3.99 -2.67
C ILE A 32 -4.96 -4.23 -2.57
N THR A 33 -5.59 -3.70 -1.52
CA THR A 33 -7.04 -3.77 -1.35
C THR A 33 -7.65 -2.38 -1.44
N THR A 34 -8.92 -2.31 -1.84
CA THR A 34 -9.67 -1.05 -1.90
C THR A 34 -10.98 -1.23 -1.16
N SER A 35 -11.29 -0.29 -0.28
CA SER A 35 -12.58 -0.20 0.42
C SER A 35 -13.32 1.03 -0.08
N GLN A 36 -14.64 0.89 -0.27
CA GLN A 36 -15.52 2.02 -0.52
C GLN A 36 -16.14 2.45 0.81
N GLU A 37 -15.88 3.69 1.22
CA GLU A 37 -16.47 4.30 2.39
C GLU A 37 -17.41 5.41 1.95
N ALA A 38 -18.71 5.10 1.96
CA ALA A 38 -19.79 5.95 1.49
C ALA A 38 -19.52 6.51 0.07
N ILE A 39 -19.04 7.76 0.00
CA ILE A 39 -18.78 8.51 -1.25
C ILE A 39 -17.29 8.53 -1.66
N SER A 40 -16.41 7.91 -0.88
CA SER A 40 -14.97 7.94 -1.07
C SER A 40 -14.37 6.53 -1.14
N PHE A 41 -13.16 6.44 -1.69
CA PHE A 41 -12.39 5.20 -1.74
C PHE A 41 -11.14 5.32 -0.89
N LYS A 42 -10.84 4.27 -0.14
CA LYS A 42 -9.59 4.07 0.59
C LYS A 42 -8.85 2.90 -0.03
N HIS A 43 -7.57 3.08 -0.30
CA HIS A 43 -6.70 2.05 -0.85
C HIS A 43 -5.66 1.65 0.18
N PHE A 44 -5.46 0.35 0.38
CA PHE A 44 -4.54 -0.18 1.37
C PHE A 44 -3.44 -0.98 0.67
N LEU A 45 -2.20 -0.63 0.97
CA LEU A 45 -1.02 -1.35 0.52
C LEU A 45 -0.53 -2.24 1.66
N TRP A 46 -0.54 -3.55 1.45
CA TRP A 46 0.01 -4.54 2.37
C TRP A 46 1.38 -4.99 1.85
N TYR A 47 2.42 -4.91 2.69
CA TYR A 47 3.79 -5.17 2.27
C TYR A 47 4.68 -5.61 3.42
N TYR A 48 5.86 -6.15 3.07
CA TYR A 48 6.99 -6.29 3.98
C TYR A 48 8.09 -5.29 3.60
N GLU A 49 8.82 -4.79 4.59
CA GLU A 49 10.09 -4.10 4.34
C GLU A 49 11.20 -5.12 4.14
N ASN A 50 12.05 -4.86 3.15
CA ASN A 50 13.25 -5.65 2.87
C ASN A 50 14.37 -5.40 3.89
#